data_AF-A0ABD6Q4S5-F1
#
_entry.id   AF-A0ABD6Q4S5-F1
#
_cell.length_a   1.000
_cell.length_b   1.000
_cell.length_c   1.000
_cell.angle_alpha   90.00
_cell.angle_beta   90.00
_cell.angle_gamma   90.00
#
_symmetry.space_group_name_H-M   'P 1'
#
loop_
_entity.id
_entity.type
_entity.pdbx_description
1 polymer ?
#
loop_
_entity_poly.entity_id
_entity_poly.type
_entity_poly.pdbx_seq_one_letter_code
_entity_poly.pdbx_strand_id
1 'polypeptide(L)'
;MIEFTTLKKRLLTDPATRAEYDAQAFGFAVARELVTARVRAGLTQEQVAERMQTTHSTIARMESGRTMPSLRTLFRYAQATGSRVVVRIEAAKVVFRHGRHK
;
A
#
# COMPACT_ATOMS: atom_id res chain seq x y z
N MET A 1 -11.56 23.34 15.52
CA MET A 1 -10.83 22.49 14.54
C MET A 1 -11.54 21.16 14.49
N ILE A 2 -11.81 20.57 13.32
CA ILE A 2 -12.50 19.27 13.23
C ILE A 2 -11.43 18.18 13.29
N GLU A 3 -11.58 17.20 14.19
CA GLU A 3 -10.68 16.05 14.29
C GLU A 3 -10.69 15.19 13.01
N PHE A 4 -9.52 14.71 12.59
CA PHE A 4 -9.37 13.91 11.35
C PHE A 4 -10.25 12.65 11.37
N THR A 5 -10.36 12.00 12.53
CA THR A 5 -11.21 10.81 12.70
C THR A 5 -12.69 11.13 12.45
N THR A 6 -13.16 12.28 12.94
CA THR A 6 -14.52 12.77 12.74
C THR A 6 -14.77 13.17 11.29
N LEU A 7 -13.82 13.88 10.67
CA LEU A 7 -13.90 14.25 9.26
C LEU A 7 -13.93 13.01 8.34
N LYS A 8 -13.04 12.04 8.59
CA LYS A 8 -12.97 10.79 7.83
C LYS A 8 -14.30 10.02 7.89
N LYS A 9 -14.89 9.88 9.09
CA LYS A 9 -16.20 9.22 9.23
C LYS A 9 -17.27 9.89 8.38
N ARG A 10 -17.31 11.24 8.37
CA ARG A 10 -18.28 12.01 7.58
C ARG A 10 -18.05 11.89 6.07
N LEU A 11 -16.80 11.86 5.61
CA LEU A 11 -16.50 11.72 4.18
C LEU A 11 -16.84 10.31 3.67
N LEU A 12 -16.61 9.28 4.48
CA LEU A 12 -16.88 7.89 4.11
C LEU A 12 -18.37 7.48 4.19
N THR A 13 -19.29 8.41 4.49
CA THR A 13 -20.73 8.17 4.33
C THR A 13 -21.17 8.30 2.87
N ASP A 14 -20.45 9.07 2.06
CA ASP A 14 -20.70 9.17 0.63
C ASP A 14 -20.20 7.88 -0.09
N PRO A 15 -21.05 7.16 -0.82
CA PRO A 15 -20.68 5.91 -1.49
C PRO A 15 -19.54 6.08 -2.52
N ALA A 16 -19.50 7.19 -3.25
CA ALA A 16 -18.44 7.44 -4.24
C ALA A 16 -17.08 7.62 -3.55
N THR A 17 -17.06 8.45 -2.50
CA THR A 17 -15.89 8.65 -1.64
C THR A 17 -15.42 7.34 -0.99
N ARG A 18 -16.36 6.51 -0.52
CA ARG A 18 -16.05 5.20 0.05
C ARG A 18 -15.45 4.25 -0.99
N ALA A 19 -16.01 4.18 -2.18
CA ALA A 19 -15.51 3.30 -3.25
C ALA A 19 -14.06 3.65 -3.61
N GLU A 20 -13.75 4.94 -3.79
CA GLU A 20 -12.39 5.40 -4.07
C GLU A 20 -11.43 5.13 -2.89
N TYR A 21 -11.89 5.33 -1.66
CA TYR A 21 -11.10 5.03 -0.46
C TYR A 21 -10.76 3.53 -0.36
N ASP A 22 -11.75 2.67 -0.58
CA ASP A 22 -11.60 1.22 -0.52
C ASP A 22 -10.72 0.72 -1.69
N ALA A 23 -10.82 1.33 -2.87
CA ALA A 23 -9.96 1.03 -4.01
C ALA A 23 -8.47 1.30 -3.73
N GLN A 24 -8.17 2.34 -2.93
CA GLN A 24 -6.79 2.68 -2.54
C GLN A 24 -6.30 1.92 -1.30
N ALA A 25 -7.19 1.29 -0.54
CA ALA A 25 -6.87 0.64 0.73
C ALA A 25 -5.77 -0.43 0.59
N PHE A 26 -5.79 -1.21 -0.49
CA PHE A 26 -4.76 -2.22 -0.76
C PHE A 26 -3.38 -1.59 -1.02
N GLY A 27 -3.32 -0.52 -1.82
CA GLY A 27 -2.08 0.21 -2.09
C GLY A 27 -1.44 0.76 -0.81
N PHE A 28 -2.27 1.33 0.08
CA PHE A 28 -1.79 1.80 1.39
C PHE A 28 -1.33 0.67 2.30
N ALA A 29 -1.99 -0.49 2.28
CA ALA A 29 -1.57 -1.65 3.06
C ALA A 29 -0.16 -2.11 2.66
N VAL A 30 0.09 -2.27 1.35
CA VAL A 30 1.42 -2.63 0.84
C VAL A 30 2.46 -1.55 1.17
N ALA A 31 2.13 -0.27 0.98
CA ALA A 31 3.02 0.84 1.28
C ALA A 31 3.47 0.85 2.76
N ARG A 32 2.53 0.59 3.68
CA ARG A 32 2.83 0.45 5.11
C ARG A 32 3.82 -0.68 5.38
N GLU A 33 3.62 -1.85 4.77
CA GLU A 33 4.56 -2.98 4.91
C GLU A 33 5.97 -2.63 4.43
N LEU A 34 6.09 -1.90 3.31
CA LEU A 34 7.38 -1.43 2.80
C LEU A 34 8.07 -0.47 3.78
N VAL A 35 7.34 0.55 4.26
CA VAL A 35 7.86 1.50 5.25
C VAL A 35 8.29 0.79 6.53
N THR A 36 7.48 -0.15 7.03
CA THR A 36 7.81 -0.93 8.22
C THR A 36 9.07 -1.78 8.01
N ALA A 37 9.21 -2.45 6.86
CA ALA A 37 10.41 -3.21 6.53
C ALA A 37 11.67 -2.33 6.49
N ARG A 38 11.57 -1.14 5.88
CA ARG A 38 12.67 -0.17 5.81
C ARG A 38 13.07 0.37 7.18
N VAL A 39 12.08 0.77 7.99
CA VAL A 39 12.33 1.28 9.34
C VAL A 39 12.96 0.21 10.22
N ARG A 40 12.50 -1.04 10.15
CA ARG A 40 13.11 -2.17 10.87
C ARG A 40 14.58 -2.40 10.46
N ALA A 41 14.89 -2.18 9.19
CA ALA A 41 16.26 -2.28 8.67
C ALA A 41 17.14 -1.07 9.02
N GLY A 42 16.57 -0.01 9.62
CA GLY A 42 17.30 1.22 9.96
C GLY A 42 17.74 2.04 8.74
N LEU A 43 17.00 1.96 7.63
CA LEU A 43 17.39 2.58 6.36
C LEU A 43 16.58 3.83 6.00
N THR A 44 17.21 4.78 5.33
CA THR A 44 16.52 5.88 4.63
C THR A 44 15.96 5.43 3.29
N GLN A 45 15.09 6.23 2.68
CA GLN A 45 14.56 5.92 1.34
C GLN A 45 15.68 5.93 0.29
N GLU A 46 16.66 6.83 0.42
CA GLU A 46 17.84 6.91 -0.45
C GLU A 46 18.70 5.65 -0.35
N GLN A 47 18.95 5.16 0.86
CA GLN A 47 19.73 3.95 1.07
C GLN A 47 19.04 2.71 0.48
N VAL A 48 17.70 2.63 0.55
CA VAL A 48 16.96 1.56 -0.13
C VAL A 48 17.06 1.73 -1.65
N ALA A 49 16.98 2.96 -2.16
CA ALA A 49 17.11 3.24 -3.59
C ALA A 49 18.47 2.80 -4.13
N GLU A 50 19.56 3.11 -3.42
CA GLU A 50 20.92 2.67 -3.73
C GLU A 50 21.03 1.15 -3.78
N ARG A 51 20.55 0.45 -2.74
CA ARG A 51 20.56 -1.02 -2.67
C ARG A 51 19.73 -1.67 -3.79
N MET A 52 18.64 -1.02 -4.19
CA MET A 52 17.78 -1.47 -5.28
C MET A 52 18.23 -0.98 -6.66
N GLN A 53 19.32 -0.22 -6.75
CA GLN A 53 19.79 0.40 -8.00
C GLN A 53 18.65 1.14 -8.73
N THR A 54 17.95 1.99 -7.99
CA THR A 54 16.83 2.79 -8.49
C THR A 54 16.89 4.19 -7.92
N THR A 55 15.90 5.03 -8.23
CA THR A 55 15.86 6.42 -7.77
C THR A 55 15.13 6.55 -6.44
N HIS A 56 15.51 7.57 -5.65
CA HIS A 56 14.76 7.96 -4.46
C HIS A 56 13.26 8.18 -4.77
N SER A 57 12.95 8.86 -5.88
CA SER A 57 11.57 9.10 -6.33
C SER A 57 10.79 7.81 -6.61
N THR A 58 11.46 6.74 -7.03
CA THR A 58 10.86 5.43 -7.25
C THR A 58 10.50 4.78 -5.92
N ILE A 59 11.39 4.85 -4.92
CA ILE A 59 11.12 4.36 -3.55
C ILE A 59 10.01 5.15 -2.88
N ALA A 60 10.07 6.48 -2.93
CA ALA A 60 9.04 7.35 -2.36
C ALA A 60 7.66 7.08 -2.97
N ARG A 61 7.58 6.81 -4.28
CA ARG A 61 6.33 6.44 -4.95
C ARG A 61 5.79 5.11 -4.43
N MET A 62 6.64 4.09 -4.26
CA MET A 62 6.23 2.80 -3.68
C MET A 62 5.72 2.97 -2.24
N GLU A 63 6.44 3.71 -1.40
CA GLU A 63 6.08 3.95 0.01
C GLU A 63 4.89 4.90 0.18
N SER A 64 4.48 5.62 -0.87
CA SER A 64 3.27 6.45 -0.85
C SER A 64 1.98 5.67 -1.10
N GLY A 65 2.06 4.44 -1.62
CA GLY A 65 0.90 3.64 -2.03
C GLY A 65 0.20 4.14 -3.31
N ARG A 66 0.70 5.21 -3.95
CA ARG A 66 0.14 5.77 -5.20
C ARG A 66 0.33 4.86 -6.41
N THR A 67 1.29 3.93 -6.35
CA THR A 67 1.56 3.01 -7.46
C THR A 67 1.86 1.63 -6.91
N MET A 68 1.25 0.62 -7.52
CA MET A 68 1.45 -0.75 -7.11
C MET A 68 2.77 -1.30 -7.66
N PRO A 69 3.77 -1.62 -6.82
CA PRO A 69 4.93 -2.40 -7.26
C PRO A 69 4.51 -3.79 -7.73
N SER A 70 5.22 -4.32 -8.72
CA SER A 70 5.12 -5.74 -9.10
C SER A 70 5.60 -6.65 -7.96
N LEU A 71 5.19 -7.92 -7.96
CA LEU A 71 5.73 -8.91 -7.03
C LEU A 71 7.27 -8.98 -7.10
N ARG A 72 7.85 -8.92 -8.31
CA ARG A 72 9.31 -8.89 -8.51
C ARG A 72 9.95 -7.69 -7.80
N THR A 73 9.31 -6.52 -7.86
CA THR A 73 9.76 -5.32 -7.18
C THR A 73 9.69 -5.48 -5.66
N LEU A 74 8.61 -6.07 -5.14
CA LEU A 74 8.48 -6.38 -3.71
C LEU A 74 9.59 -7.31 -3.22
N PHE A 75 9.93 -8.36 -4.00
CA PHE A 75 11.05 -9.24 -3.68
C PHE A 75 12.39 -8.51 -3.59
N ARG A 76 12.69 -7.61 -4.55
CA ARG A 76 13.93 -6.81 -4.52
C ARG A 76 13.96 -5.85 -3.33
N TYR A 77 12.84 -5.22 -3.00
CA TYR A 77 12.73 -4.35 -1.83
C TYR A 77 12.96 -5.11 -0.53
N ALA A 78 12.38 -6.32 -0.42
CA ALA A 78 12.60 -7.19 0.73
C ALA A 78 14.08 -7.55 0.87
N GLN A 79 14.77 -7.94 -0.22
CA GLN A 79 16.22 -8.19 -0.18
C GLN A 79 17.01 -6.96 0.27
N ALA A 80 16.71 -5.77 -0.25
CA ALA A 80 17.38 -4.52 0.12
C ALA A 80 17.23 -4.17 1.62
N THR A 81 16.13 -4.60 2.23
CA THR A 81 15.81 -4.37 3.65
C THR A 81 16.08 -5.58 4.55
N GLY A 82 16.74 -6.63 4.05
CA GLY A 82 17.01 -7.85 4.83
C GLY A 82 15.73 -8.59 5.27
N SER A 83 14.64 -8.42 4.52
CA SER A 83 13.32 -8.98 4.76
C SER A 83 12.99 -10.10 3.77
N ARG A 84 11.91 -10.84 4.03
CA ARG A 84 11.34 -11.83 3.10
C ARG A 84 9.88 -11.48 2.79
N VAL A 85 9.48 -11.61 1.53
CA VAL A 85 8.07 -11.51 1.12
C VAL A 85 7.35 -12.82 1.43
N VAL A 86 6.18 -12.72 2.04
CA VAL A 86 5.23 -13.83 2.24
C VAL A 86 3.91 -13.42 1.60
N VAL A 87 3.38 -14.25 0.69
CA VAL A 87 2.08 -14.03 0.06
C VAL A 87 1.10 -15.07 0.60
N ARG A 88 -0.05 -14.60 1.08
CA ARG A 88 -1.16 -15.42 1.55
C ARG A 88 -2.44 -14.94 0.87
N ILE A 89 -3.23 -15.89 0.38
CA ILE A 89 -4.56 -15.63 -0.16
C ILE A 89 -5.56 -16.15 0.87
N GLU A 90 -6.51 -15.31 1.26
CA GLU A 90 -7.54 -15.64 2.26
C GLU A 90 -8.93 -15.55 1.63
N ALA A 91 -9.89 -16.27 2.22
CA ALA A 91 -11.28 -16.21 1.76
C ALA A 91 -11.83 -14.80 1.94
N ALA A 92 -12.29 -14.18 0.85
CA ALA A 92 -13.00 -12.92 0.93
C ALA A 92 -14.36 -13.15 1.63
N LYS A 93 -14.72 -12.28 2.59
CA LYS A 93 -16.12 -12.17 3.01
C LYS A 93 -16.90 -11.66 1.80
N VAL A 94 -17.64 -12.56 1.16
CA VAL A 94 -18.38 -12.31 -0.08
C VAL A 94 -19.22 -11.04 0.05
N VAL A 95 -18.95 -10.03 -0.79
CA VAL A 95 -19.93 -9.01 -1.19
C VAL A 95 -19.94 -8.93 -2.71
N PHE A 96 -20.14 -10.06 -3.38
CA PHE A 96 -20.56 -10.03 -4.78
C PHE A 96 -22.06 -9.75 -4.83
N ARG A 97 -22.44 -8.47 -4.85
CA ARG A 97 -23.75 -8.08 -5.39
C ARG A 97 -23.61 -8.10 -6.92
N HIS A 98 -23.84 -9.26 -7.51
CA HIS A 98 -23.93 -9.41 -8.95
C HIS A 98 -25.23 -8.75 -9.42
N GLY A 99 -25.15 -7.51 -9.90
CA GLY A 99 -26.23 -6.90 -10.68
C GLY A 99 -26.27 -7.56 -12.05
N ARG A 100 -27.27 -8.41 -12.29
CA ARG A 100 -27.59 -8.87 -13.65
C ARG A 100 -27.98 -7.64 -14.47
N HIS A 101 -27.24 -7.33 -15.52
CA HIS A 101 -27.81 -6.63 -16.66
C HIS A 101 -27.95 -7.64 -17.78
N LYS A 102 -29.21 -7.91 -18.12
CA LYS A 102 -29.62 -8.45 -19.41
C LYS A 102 -29.29 -7.45 -20.51
#